data_AF-A0A7X1ZHT8-F1
#
_entry.id   AF-A0A7X1ZHT8-F1
#
_cell.length_a   1.000
_cell.length_b   1.000
_cell.length_c   1.000
_cell.angle_alpha   90.00
_cell.angle_beta   90.00
_cell.angle_gamma   90.00
#
_symmetry.space_group_name_H-M   'P 1'
#
loop_
_entity.id
_entity.type
_entity.pdbx_description
1 polymer ?
#
loop_
_entity_poly.entity_id
_entity_poly.type
_entity_poly.pdbx_seq_one_letter_code
_entity_poly.pdbx_strand_id
1 'polypeptide(L)' 'MSQTMGNTPKNKYSEVQRTVKEGLMIILVEADYILEEQELTELSQFRLKEIKRQTERIAKSITEIL' A
#
# COMPACT_ATOMS: atom_id res chain seq x y z
N MET A 1 40.72 14.69 2.16
CA MET A 1 39.57 15.07 1.31
C MET A 1 38.37 14.27 1.77
N SER A 2 37.36 14.93 2.34
CA SER A 2 36.21 14.28 2.98
C SER A 2 35.18 13.86 1.93
N GLN A 3 34.86 12.57 1.85
CA GLN A 3 33.77 12.05 1.03
C GLN A 3 32.44 12.31 1.74
N THR A 4 31.85 13.48 1.54
CA THR A 4 30.43 13.68 1.83
C THR A 4 29.62 13.18 0.62
N MET A 5 29.32 11.88 0.59
CA MET A 5 28.18 11.38 -0.20
C MET A 5 26.92 11.96 0.43
N GLY A 6 26.54 13.16 0.00
CA GLY A 6 25.32 13.82 0.42
C GLY A 6 24.14 12.96 -0.01
N ASN A 7 23.45 12.38 0.98
CA ASN A 7 22.14 11.78 0.83
C ASN A 7 21.22 12.75 0.06
N THR A 8 21.12 12.54 -1.25
CA THR A 8 20.36 13.43 -2.13
C THR A 8 18.87 13.21 -1.82
N PRO A 9 18.06 14.27 -1.63
CA PRO A 9 16.65 14.16 -1.22
C PRO A 9 15.80 13.18 -2.06
N LYS A 10 16.16 13.02 -3.35
CA LYS A 10 15.52 12.08 -4.27
C LYS A 10 15.54 10.62 -3.78
N ASN A 11 16.63 10.19 -3.13
CA ASN A 11 16.80 8.80 -2.71
C ASN A 11 15.92 8.44 -1.50
N LYS A 12 15.66 9.43 -0.62
CA LYS A 12 14.73 9.27 0.51
C LYS A 12 13.27 9.25 0.05
N TYR A 13 12.94 10.05 -0.96
CA TYR A 13 11.58 10.07 -1.52
C TYR A 13 11.23 8.74 -2.20
N SER A 14 12.17 8.15 -2.94
CA SER A 14 11.99 6.82 -3.54
C SER A 14 11.85 5.70 -2.51
N GLU A 15 12.57 5.79 -1.38
CA GLU A 15 12.45 4.81 -0.29
C GLU A 15 11.08 4.89 0.39
N VAL A 16 10.59 6.09 0.69
CA VAL A 16 9.25 6.29 1.25
C VAL A 16 8.17 5.79 0.29
N GLN A 17 8.27 6.10 -1.00
CA GLN A 17 7.33 5.60 -2.02
C GLN A 17 7.32 4.07 -2.09
N ARG A 18 8.50 3.43 -2.03
CA ARG A 18 8.61 1.97 -1.99
C ARG A 18 7.93 1.40 -0.75
N THR A 19 8.22 1.92 0.44
CA THR A 19 7.62 1.44 1.69
C THR A 19 6.10 1.58 1.67
N VAL A 20 5.59 2.71 1.16
CA VAL A 20 4.14 2.92 1.02
C VAL A 20 3.54 1.91 0.02
N LYS A 21 4.18 1.67 -1.12
CA LYS A 21 3.72 0.69 -2.11
C LYS A 21 3.66 -0.72 -1.54
N GLU A 22 4.70 -1.15 -0.82
CA GLU A 22 4.76 -2.46 -0.16
C GLU A 22 3.64 -2.60 0.88
N GLY A 23 3.45 -1.57 1.73
CA GLY A 23 2.37 -1.56 2.72
C GLY A 23 0.98 -1.64 2.10
N LEU A 24 0.71 -0.91 1.01
CA LEU A 24 -0.56 -0.97 0.29
C LEU A 24 -0.79 -2.36 -0.34
N MET A 25 0.25 -2.98 -0.89
CA MET A 25 0.16 -4.33 -1.46
C MET A 25 -0.18 -5.38 -0.40
N ILE A 26 0.44 -5.30 0.79
CA ILE A 26 0.12 -6.17 1.92
C ILE A 26 -1.35 -6.05 2.30
N ILE A 27 -1.86 -4.82 2.43
CA ILE A 27 -3.28 -4.58 2.77
C ILE A 27 -4.21 -5.21 1.73
N LEU A 28 -3.90 -5.11 0.44
CA LEU A 28 -4.73 -5.70 -0.63
C LEU A 28 -4.75 -7.23 -0.55
N VAL A 29 -3.58 -7.86 -0.37
CA VAL A 29 -3.47 -9.32 -0.27
C VAL A 29 -4.19 -9.85 0.96
N GLU A 30 -4.00 -9.23 2.12
CA GLU A 30 -4.66 -9.63 3.36
C GLU A 30 -6.18 -9.43 3.27
N ALA A 31 -6.65 -8.33 2.66
CA ALA A 31 -8.08 -8.11 2.45
C ALA A 31 -8.71 -9.18 1.56
N ASP A 32 -8.02 -9.61 0.50
CA ASP A 32 -8.49 -10.69 -0.38
C ASP A 32 -8.52 -12.03 0.34
N TYR A 33 -7.45 -12.38 1.05
CA TYR A 33 -7.39 -13.59 1.86
C TYR A 33 -8.53 -13.64 2.89
N ILE A 34 -8.77 -12.56 3.63
CA ILE A 34 -9.85 -12.52 4.63
C ILE A 34 -11.23 -12.62 3.97
N LEU A 35 -11.45 -12.01 2.79
CA LEU A 35 -12.72 -12.11 2.07
C LEU A 35 -13.01 -13.52 1.53
N GLU A 36 -11.96 -14.27 1.18
CA GLU A 36 -12.07 -15.63 0.63
C GLU A 36 -12.17 -16.70 1.73
N GLU A 37 -11.37 -16.56 2.80
CA GLU A 37 -11.12 -17.65 3.75
C GLU A 37 -11.86 -17.50 5.09
N GLN A 38 -12.45 -16.35 5.39
CA GLN A 38 -13.12 -16.09 6.68
C GLN A 38 -14.63 -15.97 6.54
N GLU A 39 -15.37 -16.60 7.46
CA GLU A 39 -16.79 -16.34 7.64
C GLU A 39 -16.98 -14.96 8.30
N LEU A 40 -17.38 -13.99 7.48
CA LEU A 40 -17.61 -12.62 7.91
C LEU A 40 -19.11 -12.29 7.92
N THR A 41 -19.51 -11.44 8.87
CA THR A 41 -20.82 -10.78 8.79
C THR A 41 -20.91 -9.92 7.53
N GLU A 42 -22.13 -9.68 7.03
CA GLU A 42 -22.35 -8.80 5.87
C GLU A 42 -21.73 -7.40 6.06
N LEU A 43 -21.82 -6.84 7.27
CA LEU A 43 -21.23 -5.55 7.60
C LEU A 43 -19.69 -5.60 7.52
N SER A 44 -19.08 -6.67 8.02
CA SER A 44 -17.62 -6.85 7.96
C SER A 44 -17.14 -7.01 6.53
N GLN A 45 -17.83 -7.81 5.70
CA GLN A 45 -17.53 -7.97 4.28
C GLN A 45 -17.64 -6.64 3.54
N PHE A 46 -18.71 -5.87 3.78
CA PHE A 46 -18.91 -4.56 3.16
C PHE A 46 -17.77 -3.59 3.51
N ARG A 47 -17.39 -3.51 4.80
CA ARG A 47 -16.30 -2.64 5.24
C ARG A 47 -14.96 -3.06 4.64
N LEU A 48 -14.68 -4.36 4.56
CA LEU A 48 -13.43 -4.85 4.01
C LEU A 48 -13.32 -4.60 2.50
N LYS A 49 -14.42 -4.74 1.76
CA LYS A 49 -14.50 -4.35 0.34
C LYS A 49 -14.24 -2.85 0.14
N GLU A 50 -14.77 -2.00 1.01
CA GLU A 50 -14.50 -0.55 0.95
C GLU A 50 -13.03 -0.22 1.30
N ILE A 51 -12.43 -0.90 2.28
CA ILE A 51 -10.99 -0.77 2.58
C ILE A 51 -10.15 -1.16 1.37
N LYS A 52 -10.45 -2.31 0.74
CA LYS A 52 -9.76 -2.76 -0.48
C LYS A 52 -9.85 -1.70 -1.58
N ARG A 53 -11.06 -1.23 -1.88
CA ARG A 53 -11.31 -0.20 -2.92
C ARG A 53 -10.58 1.12 -2.64
N GLN A 54 -10.54 1.56 -1.38
CA GLN A 54 -9.82 2.78 -1.00
C GLN A 54 -8.30 2.60 -1.15
N THR A 55 -7.79 1.43 -0.78
CA THR A 55 -6.37 1.07 -0.92
C THR A 55 -5.95 1.06 -2.38
N GLU A 56 -6.75 0.48 -3.28
CA GLU A 56 -6.52 0.52 -4.74
C GLU A 56 -6.48 1.95 -5.28
N ARG A 57 -7.40 2.83 -4.82
CA ARG A 57 -7.41 4.25 -5.23
C ARG A 57 -6.14 4.97 -4.79
N ILE A 58 -5.72 4.77 -3.55
CA ILE A 58 -4.48 5.38 -3.02
C ILE A 58 -3.27 4.85 -3.79
N ALA A 59 -3.20 3.54 -4.03
CA ALA A 59 -2.14 2.94 -4.82
C ALA A 59 -2.08 3.56 -6.24
N LYS A 60 -3.20 3.72 -6.93
CA LYS A 60 -3.23 4.40 -8.24
C LYS A 60 -2.71 5.84 -8.16
N SER A 61 -3.12 6.60 -7.15
CA SER A 61 -2.71 8.00 -6.98
C SER A 61 -1.23 8.19 -6.62
N ILE A 62 -0.62 7.22 -5.93
CA ILE A 62 0.79 7.30 -5.52
C ILE A 62 1.72 6.73 -6.59
N THR A 63 1.26 5.72 -7.33
CA THR A 63 2.15 4.90 -8.15
C THR A 63 2.08 5.20 -9.65
N GLU A 64 1.09 5.99 -10.14
CA GLU A 64 0.74 6.15 -11.57
C GLU A 64 0.51 4.81 -12.34
N ILE A 65 0.72 3.65 -11.71
CA ILE A 65 0.76 2.32 -12.28
C ILE A 65 -0.11 1.40 -11.41
N LEU A 66 -1.42 1.42 -11.67
CA LEU A 66 -2.36 0.30 -11.53
C LEU A 66 -3.56 0.54 -12.45
#